data_AF-A0A928WXS2-F1
#
_entry.id   AF-A0A928WXS2-F1
#
_cell.length_a   1.000
_cell.length_b   1.000
_cell.length_c   1.000
_cell.angle_alpha   90.00
_cell.angle_beta   90.00
_cell.angle_gamma   90.00
#
_symmetry.space_group_name_H-M   'P 1'
#
loop_
_entity.id
_entity.type
_entity.pdbx_description
1 polymer ?
#
loop_
_entity_poly.entity_id
_entity_poly.type
_entity_poly.pdbx_seq_one_letter_code
_entity_poly.pdbx_strand_id
1 'polypeptide(L)'
;MALLEISVEQILDLIQQLPIESQQSIVEKLHQQLAEKLPILEIDEESKVWLEADLAGELPGYDWGPEGIPQGIPVKFDSERGVAYIEVDPLEE
;
A
#
# COMPACT_ATOMS: atom_id res chain seq x y z
N MET A 1 -0.43 5.98 42.15
CA MET A 1 -0.15 6.95 41.09
C MET A 1 -1.29 6.85 40.10
N ALA A 2 -2.11 7.89 39.97
CA ALA A 2 -3.24 7.85 39.06
C ALA A 2 -2.72 7.93 37.62
N LEU A 3 -3.00 6.89 36.82
CA LEU A 3 -2.86 6.95 35.37
C LEU A 3 -3.91 7.93 34.89
N LEU A 4 -3.46 9.14 34.58
CA LEU A 4 -4.25 10.18 33.96
C LEU A 4 -4.68 9.67 32.58
N GLU A 5 -5.90 9.12 32.48
CA GLU A 5 -6.60 8.90 31.22
C GLU A 5 -7.00 10.26 30.65
N ILE A 6 -6.01 11.06 30.25
CA ILE A 6 -6.24 12.35 29.61
C ILE A 6 -6.65 12.04 28.16
N SER A 7 -7.83 12.52 27.76
CA SER A 7 -8.27 12.41 26.36
C SER A 7 -7.42 13.31 25.46
N VAL A 8 -7.32 12.96 24.17
CA VAL A 8 -6.58 13.77 23.18
C VAL A 8 -7.08 15.21 23.14
N GLU A 9 -8.39 15.39 23.34
CA GLU A 9 -9.05 16.70 23.42
C GLU A 9 -8.56 17.52 24.63
N GLN A 10 -8.41 16.89 25.79
CA GLN A 10 -7.87 17.54 26.99
C GLN A 10 -6.39 17.92 26.82
N ILE A 11 -5.61 17.13 26.08
CA ILE A 11 -4.22 17.48 25.75
C ILE A 11 -4.19 18.72 24.83
N LEU A 12 -5.06 18.76 23.83
CA LEU A 12 -5.16 19.91 22.91
C LEU A 12 -5.58 21.18 23.65
N ASP A 13 -6.55 21.11 24.55
CA ASP A 13 -6.96 22.26 25.37
C ASP A 13 -5.83 22.76 26.26
N LEU A 14 -5.06 21.85 26.88
CA LEU A 14 -3.89 22.22 27.68
C LEU A 14 -2.78 22.86 26.85
N ILE A 15 -2.56 22.38 25.62
CA ILE A 15 -1.59 22.97 24.69
C ILE A 15 -2.05 24.38 24.26
N GLN A 16 -3.33 24.58 24.00
CA GLN A 16 -3.88 25.89 23.60
C GLN A 16 -3.76 26.96 24.70
N GLN A 17 -3.72 26.56 25.97
CA GLN A 17 -3.54 27.48 27.10
C GLN A 17 -2.07 27.89 27.32
N LEU A 18 -1.11 27.25 26.64
CA LEU A 18 0.31 27.56 26.78
C LEU A 18 0.75 28.72 25.86
N PRO A 19 1.85 29.42 26.20
CA PRO A 19 2.47 30.40 25.32
C PRO A 19 2.92 29.78 23.98
N ILE A 20 2.85 30.55 22.90
CA ILE A 20 3.17 30.10 21.53
C ILE A 20 4.57 29.47 21.44
N GLU A 21 5.56 30.02 22.15
CA GLU A 21 6.93 29.47 22.20
C GLU A 21 6.98 28.06 22.78
N SER A 22 6.15 27.79 23.80
CA SER A 22 6.05 26.46 24.42
C SER A 22 5.29 25.48 23.51
N GLN A 23 4.28 25.95 22.78
CA GLN A 23 3.57 25.13 21.78
C GLN A 23 4.51 24.68 20.66
N GLN A 24 5.36 25.57 20.16
CA GLN A 24 6.35 25.25 19.13
C GLN A 24 7.32 24.17 19.59
N SER A 25 7.85 24.29 20.82
CA SER A 25 8.76 23.27 21.38
C SER A 25 8.08 21.90 21.58
N ILE A 26 6.80 21.88 21.94
CA ILE A 26 6.03 20.63 22.08
C ILE A 26 5.83 19.95 20.72
N VAL A 27 5.45 20.72 19.69
CA VAL A 27 5.27 20.20 18.33
C VAL A 27 6.58 19.65 17.79
N GLU A 28 7.69 20.36 17.98
CA GLU A 28 9.02 19.93 17.55
C GLU A 28 9.43 18.61 18.21
N LYS A 29 9.22 18.49 19.53
CA LYS A 29 9.49 17.23 20.26
C LYS A 29 8.58 16.08 19.84
N LEU A 30 7.30 16.35 19.57
CA LEU A 30 6.37 15.34 19.07
C LEU A 30 6.77 14.86 17.68
N HIS A 31 7.17 15.78 16.79
CA HIS A 31 7.71 15.44 15.48
C HIS A 31 8.96 14.58 15.60
N GLN A 32 9.90 14.93 16.49
CA GLN A 32 11.09 14.13 16.73
C GLN A 32 10.75 12.72 17.23
N GLN A 33 9.85 12.59 18.20
CA GLN A 33 9.44 11.28 18.72
C GLN A 33 8.69 10.45 17.68
N LEU A 34 7.87 11.08 16.83
CA LEU A 34 7.21 10.38 15.73
C LEU A 34 8.21 9.91 14.69
N ALA A 35 9.22 10.72 14.35
CA ALA A 35 10.28 10.33 13.41
C ALA A 35 11.16 9.20 13.97
N GLU A 36 11.39 9.14 15.28
CA GLU A 36 12.13 8.05 15.94
C GLU A 36 11.30 6.77 16.09
N LYS A 37 9.98 6.88 16.28
CA LYS A 37 9.10 5.72 16.54
C LYS A 37 8.42 5.15 15.31
N LEU A 38 8.18 5.96 14.28
CA LEU A 38 7.71 5.44 13.02
C LEU A 38 8.91 4.74 12.39
N PRO A 39 8.83 3.43 12.11
CA PRO A 39 9.76 2.87 11.15
C PRO A 39 9.55 3.69 9.89
N ILE A 40 10.57 4.46 9.50
CA ILE A 40 10.70 4.87 8.12
C ILE A 40 10.51 3.55 7.38
N LEU A 41 9.42 3.40 6.62
CA LEU A 41 9.31 2.27 5.70
C LEU A 41 10.54 2.45 4.82
N GLU A 42 11.60 1.70 5.11
CA GLU A 42 12.72 1.55 4.22
C GLU A 42 12.14 0.80 3.04
N ILE A 43 11.55 1.56 2.12
CA ILE A 43 11.19 1.08 0.81
C ILE A 43 12.52 0.63 0.22
N ASP A 44 12.64 -0.67 0.02
CA ASP A 44 13.82 -1.27 -0.57
C ASP A 44 14.05 -0.67 -1.97
N GLU A 45 15.29 -0.75 -2.45
CA GLU A 45 15.67 -0.12 -3.72
C GLU A 45 14.85 -0.66 -4.90
N GLU A 46 14.50 -1.95 -4.89
CA GLU A 46 13.66 -2.54 -5.92
C GLU A 46 12.25 -1.91 -5.89
N SER A 47 11.61 -1.82 -4.73
CA SER A 47 10.30 -1.17 -4.58
C SER A 47 10.31 0.30 -5.01
N LYS A 48 11.41 1.04 -4.78
CA LYS A 48 11.54 2.43 -5.28
C LYS A 48 11.62 2.49 -6.80
N VAL A 49 12.41 1.60 -7.41
CA VAL A 49 12.54 1.52 -8.87
C VAL A 49 11.20 1.19 -9.53
N TRP A 50 10.40 0.30 -8.92
CA TRP A 50 9.04 0.01 -9.40
C TRP A 50 8.10 1.21 -9.31
N LEU A 51 8.14 1.97 -8.21
CA LEU A 51 7.28 3.13 -8.01
C LEU A 51 7.62 4.30 -8.95
N GLU A 52 8.88 4.43 -9.34
CA GLU A 52 9.38 5.48 -10.24
C GLU A 52 9.41 5.04 -11.71
N ALA A 53 9.01 3.80 -12.02
CA ALA A 53 9.03 3.28 -13.38
C ALA A 53 8.08 4.09 -14.29
N ASP A 54 8.62 4.60 -15.39
CA ASP A 54 7.84 5.29 -16.41
C ASP A 54 6.99 4.28 -17.20
N LEU A 55 5.71 4.19 -16.82
CA LEU A 55 4.72 3.33 -17.47
C LEU A 55 4.11 3.98 -18.73
N ALA A 56 4.49 5.22 -19.08
CA ALA A 56 3.91 5.94 -20.21
C ALA A 56 4.54 5.58 -21.56
N GLY A 57 5.68 4.88 -21.57
CA GLY A 57 6.37 4.41 -22.78
C GLY A 57 5.79 3.12 -23.37
N GLU A 58 6.21 2.77 -24.59
CA GLU A 58 6.00 1.42 -25.13
C GLU A 58 6.77 0.42 -24.27
N LEU A 59 6.06 -0.34 -23.44
CA LEU A 59 6.65 -1.40 -22.64
C LEU A 59 7.12 -2.53 -23.56
N PRO A 60 8.31 -3.10 -23.33
CA PRO A 60 8.72 -4.29 -24.06
C PRO A 60 7.70 -5.40 -23.83
N GLY A 61 7.44 -6.20 -24.86
CA GLY A 61 6.60 -7.38 -24.71
C GLY A 61 7.14 -8.30 -23.61
N TYR A 62 6.24 -8.92 -22.85
CA TYR A 62 6.64 -9.90 -21.83
C TYR A 62 7.38 -11.05 -22.50
N ASP A 63 8.58 -11.36 -22.01
CA ASP A 63 9.35 -12.51 -22.48
C ASP A 63 8.76 -13.79 -21.90
N TRP A 64 7.98 -14.50 -22.71
CA TRP A 64 7.37 -15.79 -22.35
C TRP A 64 8.38 -16.94 -22.30
N GLY A 65 9.64 -16.69 -22.64
CA GLY A 65 10.67 -17.73 -22.70
C GLY A 65 10.52 -18.65 -23.93
N PRO A 66 11.33 -19.71 -24.00
CA PRO A 66 11.40 -20.57 -25.19
C PRO A 66 10.13 -21.37 -25.46
N GLU A 67 9.29 -21.58 -24.44
CA GLU A 67 8.00 -22.29 -24.56
C GLU A 67 6.89 -21.40 -25.11
N GLY A 68 7.10 -20.07 -25.14
CA GLY A 68 6.13 -19.12 -25.64
C GLY A 68 4.93 -18.94 -24.72
N ILE A 69 3.90 -18.25 -25.23
CA ILE A 69 2.66 -18.01 -24.49
C ILE A 69 1.99 -19.35 -24.17
N PRO A 70 1.69 -19.67 -22.90
CA PRO A 70 0.97 -20.88 -22.54
C PRO A 70 -0.38 -20.96 -23.25
N GLN A 71 -0.75 -22.15 -23.73
CA GLN A 71 -2.13 -22.39 -24.18
C GLN A 71 -3.08 -22.22 -22.99
N GLY A 72 -3.90 -21.16 -23.04
CA GLY A 72 -4.92 -20.91 -22.03
C GLY A 72 -5.99 -21.99 -22.03
N ILE A 73 -6.55 -22.27 -20.86
CA ILE A 73 -7.75 -23.12 -20.75
C ILE A 73 -8.98 -22.19 -20.87
N PRO A 74 -9.95 -22.52 -21.73
CA PRO A 74 -11.14 -21.70 -21.88
C PRO A 74 -11.97 -21.72 -20.59
N VAL A 75 -12.35 -20.52 -20.14
CA VAL A 75 -13.13 -20.32 -18.93
C VAL A 75 -14.38 -19.49 -19.22
N LYS A 76 -15.47 -19.77 -18.50
CA LYS A 76 -16.71 -19.01 -18.53
C LYS A 76 -17.10 -18.59 -17.12
N PHE A 77 -17.67 -17.40 -16.99
CA PHE A 77 -18.30 -16.98 -15.75
C PHE A 77 -19.73 -17.54 -15.65
N ASP A 78 -19.98 -18.24 -14.55
CA ASP A 78 -21.28 -18.75 -14.11
C ASP A 78 -21.69 -18.00 -12.83
N SER A 79 -22.92 -17.48 -12.80
CA SER A 79 -23.38 -16.64 -11.68
C SER A 79 -23.53 -17.38 -10.34
N GLU A 80 -23.61 -18.71 -10.35
CA GLU A 80 -23.74 -19.52 -9.15
C GLU A 80 -22.39 -20.08 -8.67
N ARG A 81 -21.46 -20.33 -9.60
CA ARG A 81 -20.20 -21.03 -9.33
C ARG A 81 -18.94 -20.18 -9.54
N GLY A 82 -19.06 -18.98 -10.09
CA GLY A 82 -17.92 -18.12 -10.44
C GLY A 82 -17.27 -18.53 -11.76
N VAL A 83 -15.94 -18.52 -11.82
CA VAL A 83 -15.21 -18.88 -13.06
C VAL A 83 -15.07 -20.40 -13.15
N ALA A 84 -15.64 -21.01 -14.19
CA ALA A 84 -15.57 -22.44 -14.46
C ALA A 84 -14.90 -22.72 -15.81
N TYR A 85 -14.18 -23.83 -15.92
CA TYR A 85 -13.59 -24.29 -17.18
C TYR A 85 -14.68 -24.76 -18.14
N ILE A 86 -14.54 -24.44 -19.43
CA ILE A 86 -15.37 -25.00 -20.49
C ILE A 86 -14.62 -26.22 -21.01
N GLU A 87 -15.20 -27.42 -20.86
CA GLU A 87 -14.73 -28.58 -21.64
C GLU A 87 -15.07 -28.30 -23.10
N VAL A 88 -14.08 -27.94 -23.90
CA VAL A 88 -14.24 -27.82 -25.35
C VAL A 88 -14.12 -29.23 -25.91
N ASP A 89 -15.23 -29.80 -26.35
CA ASP A 89 -15.25 -31.07 -27.04
C ASP A 89 -14.50 -30.89 -28.38
N PRO A 90 -13.40 -31.63 -28.64
CA PRO A 90 -12.56 -31.42 -29.83
C PRO A 90 -13.21 -31.85 -31.16
N LEU A 91 -14.54 -32.04 -31.19
CA LEU A 91 -15.29 -32.56 -32.34
C LEU A 91 -16.21 -31.55 -33.04
N GLU A 92 -16.24 -30.29 -32.63
CA GLU A 92 -16.91 -29.22 -33.39
C GLU A 92 -15.87 -28.23 -33.97
N GLU A 93 -15.29 -28.63 -35.11
CA GLU A 93 -14.69 -27.73 -36.11
C GLU A 93 -15.72 -27.37 -37.19
#